data_AF-A0A2S6FMA0-F1
#
_entry.id   AF-A0A2S6FMA0-F1
#
_cell.length_a   1.000
_cell.length_b   1.000
_cell.length_c   1.000
_cell.angle_alpha   90.00
_cell.angle_beta   90.00
_cell.angle_gamma   90.00
#
_symmetry.space_group_name_H-M   'P 1'
#
loop_
_entity.id
_entity.type
_entity.pdbx_description
1 polymer ?
#
loop_
_entity_poly.entity_id
_entity_poly.type
_entity_poly.pdbx_seq_one_letter_code
_entity_poly.pdbx_strand_id
1 'polypeptide(L)'
;MPICKDRVPLSVLPWRKQPSWRVVEVLPELIGLVYEGVAEVRPWFALVERLRSLFAARNVTVTLHHWQDRIGDVHVMSLDEHDNTDWQLAERIYRERFAHIELLRPETMSPGQLREFGPGDVEPACAEFFTVLGIGQCLRICFAESGGMRCWVDVLLGDGTPKRGFCAEERHLFLSLLPHLTRALGLYARMQRQEAHRLVYEGNLDHLQQGCLLLNGESRVITANRAVKAMLARHAGIELTKGRVQIRDRSLQQLLEQAIARAVEQRHAPGPAEPGKLLRVPGQAGVLFGMSVAPAPLLRYFQGCQAPSVILNLVELSEVTTAPQSSSYPPELIAQLFALTRQEARLASCLADGQSISEAAAQMGIAVTAARNYTKNIYAKLGIKGQTDLVRMLCKSSVLLRR
;
A
#
# COMPACT_ATOMS: atom_id res chain seq x y z
N MET A 1 -54.78 -7.99 20.58
CA MET A 1 -54.60 -7.22 21.83
C MET A 1 -55.32 -7.93 22.96
N PRO A 2 -54.98 -7.66 24.23
CA PRO A 2 -53.72 -7.13 24.77
C PRO A 2 -52.80 -8.34 25.09
N ILE A 3 -51.91 -8.47 26.08
CA ILE A 3 -51.09 -7.58 26.94
C ILE A 3 -49.67 -8.21 26.82
N CYS A 4 -48.54 -7.59 26.48
CA CYS A 4 -47.88 -6.33 26.84
C CYS A 4 -47.18 -6.32 28.22
N LYS A 5 -45.91 -5.90 28.22
CA LYS A 5 -44.93 -5.82 29.34
C LYS A 5 -44.36 -7.15 29.84
N ASP A 6 -43.07 -7.34 29.57
CA ASP A 6 -42.11 -7.23 30.67
C ASP A 6 -40.99 -6.27 30.27
N ARG A 7 -40.86 -5.16 31.01
CA ARG A 7 -39.69 -4.28 30.93
C ARG A 7 -38.80 -4.68 32.08
N VAL A 8 -37.61 -5.22 31.80
CA VAL A 8 -36.57 -5.35 32.82
C VAL A 8 -36.36 -3.96 33.43
N PRO A 9 -36.49 -3.78 34.76
CA PRO A 9 -36.34 -2.47 35.37
C PRO A 9 -34.90 -1.99 35.22
N LEU A 10 -34.73 -0.73 34.84
CA LEU A 10 -33.47 0.00 34.98
C LEU A 10 -33.20 0.17 36.48
N SER A 11 -32.57 -0.84 37.09
CA SER A 11 -32.17 -0.82 38.49
C SER A 11 -31.14 0.29 38.71
N VAL A 12 -31.43 1.16 39.68
CA VAL A 12 -30.67 2.40 39.89
C VAL A 12 -29.30 2.07 40.50
N LEU A 13 -28.30 1.94 39.63
CA LEU A 13 -26.90 1.96 40.02
C LEU A 13 -26.54 3.33 40.63
N PRO A 14 -25.66 3.39 41.65
CA PRO A 14 -25.48 4.58 42.46
C PRO A 14 -24.85 5.75 41.67
N TRP A 15 -25.66 6.79 41.52
CA TRP A 15 -25.36 8.18 41.18
C TRP A 15 -23.86 8.56 41.05
N ARG A 16 -23.41 8.85 39.84
CA ARG A 16 -22.18 9.64 39.61
C ARG A 16 -22.49 10.86 38.74
N LYS A 17 -21.69 11.91 38.90
CA LYS A 17 -21.80 13.18 38.17
C LYS A 17 -21.75 12.96 36.65
N GLN A 18 -22.42 13.82 35.89
CA GLN A 18 -22.16 13.99 34.46
C GLN A 18 -20.66 14.27 34.24
N PRO A 19 -20.08 13.91 33.08
CA PRO A 19 -18.74 14.36 32.70
C PRO A 19 -18.62 15.89 32.76
N SER A 20 -17.39 16.39 32.90
CA SER A 20 -17.09 17.84 32.91
C SER A 20 -17.19 18.49 31.53
N TRP A 21 -17.67 17.76 30.53
CA TRP A 21 -17.88 18.13 29.15
C TRP A 21 -19.24 17.60 28.67
N ARG A 22 -19.82 18.19 27.64
CA ARG A 22 -21.00 17.71 26.93
C ARG A 22 -20.68 17.31 25.50
N VAL A 23 -21.45 16.40 24.90
CA VAL A 23 -21.26 15.97 23.51
C VAL A 23 -21.18 17.17 22.56
N VAL A 24 -22.03 18.18 22.74
CA VAL A 24 -22.07 19.40 21.91
C VAL A 24 -20.75 20.20 21.94
N GLU A 25 -20.00 20.13 23.03
CA GLU A 25 -18.76 20.88 23.22
C GLU A 25 -17.55 20.18 22.58
N VAL A 26 -17.48 18.85 22.65
CA VAL A 26 -16.31 18.06 22.20
C VAL A 26 -16.49 17.38 20.83
N LEU A 27 -17.73 17.14 20.40
CA LEU A 27 -18.01 16.44 19.14
C LEU A 27 -17.43 17.14 17.89
N PRO A 28 -17.43 18.49 17.75
CA PRO A 28 -16.83 19.15 16.58
C PRO A 28 -15.32 18.89 16.46
N GLU A 29 -14.60 18.91 17.59
CA GLU A 29 -13.16 18.61 17.67
C GLU A 29 -12.89 17.15 17.27
N LEU A 30 -13.62 16.21 17.88
CA LEU A 30 -13.48 14.78 17.62
C LEU A 30 -13.86 14.41 16.18
N ILE A 31 -14.82 15.10 15.55
CA ILE A 31 -15.13 14.95 14.12
C ILE A 31 -13.95 15.38 13.25
N GLY A 32 -13.21 16.43 13.63
CA GLY A 32 -11.96 16.82 12.97
C GLY A 32 -10.94 15.69 13.02
N LEU A 33 -10.62 15.21 14.23
CA LEU A 33 -9.69 14.10 14.47
C LEU A 33 -10.10 12.79 13.76
N VAL A 34 -11.40 12.52 13.59
CA VAL A 34 -11.91 11.37 12.82
C VAL A 34 -11.55 11.47 11.33
N TYR A 35 -11.49 12.66 10.73
CA TYR A 35 -11.11 12.82 9.32
C TYR A 35 -9.61 13.06 9.12
N GLU A 36 -8.96 13.80 10.02
CA GLU A 36 -7.51 14.00 10.03
C GLU A 36 -6.77 12.67 10.27
N GLY A 37 -7.32 11.81 11.13
CA GLY A 37 -6.80 10.47 11.41
C GLY A 37 -6.69 9.52 10.22
N VAL A 38 -7.32 9.84 9.09
CA VAL A 38 -7.14 9.11 7.82
C VAL A 38 -5.75 9.34 7.21
N ALA A 39 -5.11 10.48 7.51
CA ALA A 39 -3.80 10.89 7.00
C ALA A 39 -2.66 10.79 8.03
N GLU A 40 -2.95 10.39 9.27
CA GLU A 40 -1.93 10.14 10.30
C GLU A 40 -1.04 8.94 9.94
N VAL A 41 0.25 9.00 10.32
CA VAL A 41 1.22 7.89 10.17
C VAL A 41 0.80 6.65 10.98
N ARG A 42 0.07 6.85 12.08
CA ARG A 42 -0.67 5.81 12.81
C ARG A 42 -2.15 6.21 12.77
N PRO A 43 -3.00 5.57 11.96
CA PRO A 43 -4.34 6.06 11.70
C PRO A 43 -5.17 6.28 12.97
N TRP A 44 -5.77 7.46 13.09
CA TRP A 44 -6.57 7.91 14.23
C TRP A 44 -5.86 7.97 15.60
N PHE A 45 -4.52 7.99 15.68
CA PHE A 45 -3.83 8.06 16.96
C PHE A 45 -4.20 9.31 17.79
N ALA A 46 -4.32 10.48 17.15
CA ALA A 46 -4.73 11.72 17.84
C ALA A 46 -6.16 11.65 18.38
N LEU A 47 -7.09 11.01 17.65
CA LEU A 47 -8.45 10.72 18.13
C LEU A 47 -8.42 9.81 19.37
N VAL A 48 -7.58 8.77 19.33
CA VAL A 48 -7.47 7.75 20.39
C VAL A 48 -6.91 8.35 21.69
N GLU A 49 -5.88 9.21 21.63
CA GLU A 49 -5.40 10.01 22.78
C GLU A 49 -6.49 10.93 23.35
N ARG A 50 -7.24 11.61 22.47
CA ARG A 50 -8.27 12.56 22.91
C ARG A 50 -9.46 11.86 23.56
N LEU A 51 -9.86 10.71 23.04
CA LEU A 51 -10.88 9.84 23.66
C LEU A 51 -10.39 9.29 25.02
N ARG A 52 -9.14 8.81 25.13
CA ARG A 52 -8.58 8.36 26.43
C ARG A 52 -8.69 9.46 27.48
N SER A 53 -8.30 10.67 27.10
CA SER A 53 -8.33 11.86 27.96
C SER A 53 -9.75 12.24 28.37
N LEU A 54 -10.71 12.33 27.43
CA LEU A 54 -12.10 12.73 27.71
C LEU A 54 -12.85 11.70 28.57
N PHE A 55 -12.60 10.41 28.33
CA PHE A 55 -13.18 9.34 29.13
C PHE A 55 -12.42 9.09 30.43
N ALA A 56 -11.24 9.71 30.68
CA ALA A 56 -10.32 9.30 31.74
C ALA A 56 -10.18 7.76 31.79
N ALA A 57 -9.87 7.19 30.63
CA ALA A 57 -9.74 5.76 30.41
C ALA A 57 -8.28 5.32 30.60
N ARG A 58 -8.06 4.05 30.96
CA ARG A 58 -6.73 3.46 31.09
C ARG A 58 -6.07 3.27 29.72
N ASN A 59 -6.87 2.81 28.75
CA ASN A 59 -6.46 2.49 27.40
C ASN A 59 -7.62 2.81 26.45
N VAL A 60 -7.32 3.40 25.30
CA VAL A 60 -8.22 3.41 24.14
C VAL A 60 -7.49 2.82 22.95
N THR A 61 -8.17 1.97 22.19
CA THR A 61 -7.60 1.26 21.05
C THR A 61 -8.52 1.36 19.84
N VAL A 62 -7.95 1.68 18.67
CA VAL A 62 -8.56 1.42 17.36
C VAL A 62 -7.96 0.14 16.80
N THR A 63 -8.80 -0.86 16.55
CA THR A 63 -8.41 -2.15 15.98
C THR A 63 -8.83 -2.19 14.51
N LEU A 64 -7.86 -2.25 13.59
CA LEU A 64 -8.08 -2.31 12.14
C LEU A 64 -7.98 -3.76 11.65
N HIS A 65 -9.11 -4.34 11.23
CA HIS A 65 -9.22 -5.75 10.83
C HIS A 65 -9.44 -5.91 9.33
N HIS A 66 -8.64 -6.80 8.74
CA HIS A 66 -8.67 -7.11 7.33
C HIS A 66 -9.56 -8.32 7.06
N TRP A 67 -10.31 -8.28 5.98
CA TRP A 67 -11.27 -9.32 5.60
C TRP A 67 -10.62 -10.71 5.55
N GLN A 68 -11.18 -11.67 6.31
CA GLN A 68 -10.77 -13.07 6.45
C GLN A 68 -9.40 -13.32 7.12
N ASP A 69 -9.28 -13.09 8.44
CA ASP A 69 -8.41 -13.78 9.44
C ASP A 69 -6.92 -14.04 9.16
N ARG A 70 -6.36 -13.62 8.02
CA ARG A 70 -5.08 -14.13 7.49
C ARG A 70 -3.87 -13.23 7.71
N ILE A 71 -4.09 -12.01 8.20
CA ILE A 71 -3.04 -11.05 8.56
C ILE A 71 -3.51 -10.39 9.86
N GLY A 72 -2.64 -10.36 10.87
CA GLY A 72 -2.98 -9.89 12.22
C GLY A 72 -3.49 -8.45 12.24
N ASP A 73 -4.36 -8.17 13.21
CA ASP A 73 -5.02 -6.88 13.34
C ASP A 73 -4.00 -5.77 13.67
N VAL A 74 -4.21 -4.59 13.06
CA VAL A 74 -3.36 -3.43 13.34
C VAL A 74 -4.03 -2.60 14.43
N HIS A 75 -3.47 -2.66 15.64
CA HIS A 75 -3.94 -1.90 16.79
C HIS A 75 -3.21 -0.55 16.87
N VAL A 76 -3.97 0.55 16.89
CA VAL A 76 -3.48 1.90 17.23
C VAL A 76 -3.99 2.23 18.62
N MET A 77 -3.07 2.33 19.58
CA MET A 77 -3.37 2.36 21.02
C MET A 77 -2.86 3.64 21.67
N SER A 78 -3.65 4.18 22.59
CA SER A 78 -3.24 5.18 23.59
C SER A 78 -3.35 4.55 24.97
N LEU A 79 -2.33 4.77 25.81
CA LEU A 79 -2.21 4.24 27.17
C LEU A 79 -2.11 5.39 28.16
N ASP A 80 -2.49 5.15 29.42
CA ASP A 80 -2.13 6.08 30.49
C ASP A 80 -0.62 6.12 30.70
N GLU A 81 -0.10 7.29 31.11
CA GLU A 81 1.34 7.51 31.34
C GLU A 81 1.93 6.60 32.43
N HIS A 82 1.08 6.01 33.29
CA HIS A 82 1.46 5.10 34.35
C HIS A 82 1.21 3.61 34.03
N ASP A 83 0.66 3.30 32.84
CA ASP A 83 0.26 1.94 32.49
C ASP A 83 1.43 1.10 31.94
N ASN A 84 2.04 0.32 32.82
CA ASN A 84 3.18 -0.57 32.51
C ASN A 84 2.76 -1.94 31.93
N THR A 85 1.51 -2.12 31.52
CA THR A 85 0.99 -3.39 31.00
C THR A 85 1.50 -3.69 29.57
N ASP A 86 2.08 -4.88 29.34
CA ASP A 86 2.31 -5.40 27.98
C ASP A 86 0.98 -5.83 27.35
N TRP A 87 0.32 -4.87 26.71
CA TRP A 87 -0.93 -5.08 26.00
C TRP A 87 -0.80 -6.03 24.79
N GLN A 88 0.40 -6.21 24.22
CA GLN A 88 0.62 -7.18 23.13
C GLN A 88 0.72 -8.61 23.67
N LEU A 89 1.27 -8.81 24.87
CA LEU A 89 1.19 -10.08 25.58
C LEU A 89 -0.24 -10.36 26.06
N ALA A 90 -0.94 -9.36 26.59
CA ALA A 90 -2.34 -9.49 26.99
C ALA A 90 -3.23 -9.96 25.81
N GLU A 91 -3.09 -9.33 24.63
CA GLU A 91 -3.85 -9.70 23.43
C GLU A 91 -3.53 -11.12 22.94
N ARG A 92 -2.26 -11.55 23.01
CA ARG A 92 -1.85 -12.93 22.69
C ARG A 92 -2.48 -13.95 23.65
N ILE A 93 -2.40 -13.70 24.96
CA ILE A 93 -2.98 -14.55 26.00
C ILE A 93 -4.51 -14.61 25.84
N TYR A 94 -5.16 -13.49 25.50
CA TYR A 94 -6.58 -13.43 25.19
C TYR A 94 -6.95 -14.34 23.99
N ARG A 95 -6.24 -14.20 22.86
CA ARG A 95 -6.49 -15.03 21.66
C ARG A 95 -6.21 -16.52 21.88
N GLU A 96 -5.23 -16.86 22.70
CA GLU A 96 -4.89 -18.26 23.03
C GLU A 96 -5.90 -18.91 23.98
N ARG A 97 -6.36 -18.19 25.02
CA ARG A 97 -7.10 -18.78 26.15
C ARG A 97 -8.59 -18.46 26.20
N PHE A 98 -9.04 -17.38 25.54
CA PHE A 98 -10.38 -16.81 25.73
C PHE A 98 -11.11 -16.48 24.41
N ALA A 99 -10.54 -16.84 23.25
CA ALA A 99 -11.17 -16.63 21.94
C ALA A 99 -12.45 -17.45 21.70
N HIS A 100 -12.81 -18.38 22.60
CA HIS A 100 -14.12 -19.04 22.61
C HIS A 100 -15.27 -18.14 23.10
N ILE A 101 -14.97 -17.04 23.80
CA ILE A 101 -15.96 -16.18 24.42
C ILE A 101 -16.52 -15.17 23.39
N GLU A 102 -17.67 -15.49 22.79
CA GLU A 102 -18.30 -14.68 21.71
C GLU A 102 -18.52 -13.20 22.07
N LEU A 103 -18.72 -12.89 23.36
CA LEU A 103 -18.87 -11.52 23.86
C LEU A 103 -17.61 -10.67 23.64
N LEU A 104 -16.43 -11.30 23.76
CA LEU A 104 -15.13 -10.64 23.66
C LEU A 104 -14.60 -10.57 22.23
N ARG A 105 -15.07 -11.46 21.35
CA ARG A 105 -14.72 -11.46 19.92
C ARG A 105 -15.23 -10.19 19.21
N PRO A 106 -14.35 -9.38 18.61
CA PRO A 106 -14.77 -8.25 17.76
C PRO A 106 -15.69 -8.67 16.59
N GLU A 107 -15.36 -9.76 15.90
CA GLU A 107 -16.02 -10.21 14.65
C GLU A 107 -17.52 -10.49 14.80
N THR A 108 -17.96 -10.85 16.01
CA THR A 108 -19.37 -11.15 16.33
C THR A 108 -20.24 -9.89 16.41
N MET A 109 -19.64 -8.70 16.34
CA MET A 109 -20.40 -7.43 16.28
C MET A 109 -20.75 -7.06 14.84
N SER A 110 -22.04 -6.83 14.60
CA SER A 110 -22.51 -6.19 13.37
C SER A 110 -22.09 -4.72 13.32
N PRO A 111 -21.78 -4.16 12.13
CA PRO A 111 -21.46 -2.74 11.99
C PRO A 111 -22.57 -1.85 12.56
N GLY A 112 -22.18 -0.83 13.32
CA GLY A 112 -23.08 0.07 14.03
C GLY A 112 -23.51 -0.41 15.43
N GLN A 113 -23.14 -1.63 15.85
CA GLN A 113 -23.38 -2.06 17.23
C GLN A 113 -22.41 -1.41 18.21
N LEU A 114 -22.95 -1.06 19.38
CA LEU A 114 -22.24 -0.70 20.61
C LEU A 114 -22.38 -1.89 21.58
N ARG A 115 -21.29 -2.31 22.22
CA ARG A 115 -21.25 -3.42 23.19
C ARG A 115 -20.47 -2.96 24.43
N GLU A 116 -21.01 -3.24 25.61
CA GLU A 116 -20.39 -2.94 26.90
C GLU A 116 -20.23 -4.25 27.67
N PHE A 117 -19.10 -4.45 28.33
CA PHE A 117 -18.77 -5.68 29.07
C PHE A 117 -17.63 -5.46 30.07
N GLY A 118 -17.56 -6.28 31.11
CA GLY A 118 -16.40 -6.35 32.00
C GLY A 118 -16.31 -7.70 32.74
N PRO A 119 -15.61 -7.76 33.89
CA PRO A 119 -15.36 -9.01 34.61
C PRO A 119 -16.64 -9.72 35.14
N GLY A 120 -17.80 -9.05 35.14
CA GLY A 120 -19.07 -9.65 35.56
C GLY A 120 -19.79 -10.44 34.46
N ASP A 121 -19.39 -10.26 33.19
CA ASP A 121 -20.11 -10.73 32.00
C ASP A 121 -19.42 -11.93 31.33
N VAL A 122 -18.38 -12.48 31.96
CA VAL A 122 -17.48 -13.52 31.42
C VAL A 122 -17.23 -14.62 32.45
N GLU A 123 -16.69 -15.76 31.99
CA GLU A 123 -16.31 -16.88 32.86
C GLU A 123 -15.22 -16.50 33.89
N PRO A 124 -15.17 -17.15 35.07
CA PRO A 124 -14.30 -16.72 36.18
C PRO A 124 -12.81 -16.60 35.83
N ALA A 125 -12.27 -17.48 34.99
CA ALA A 125 -10.87 -17.43 34.57
C ALA A 125 -10.56 -16.19 33.68
N CYS A 126 -11.54 -15.71 32.92
CA CYS A 126 -11.42 -14.49 32.14
C CYS A 126 -11.68 -13.24 33.01
N ALA A 127 -12.58 -13.34 34.00
CA ALA A 127 -12.82 -12.28 34.99
C ALA A 127 -11.58 -12.02 35.85
N GLU A 128 -10.88 -13.07 36.27
CA GLU A 128 -9.58 -13.00 36.95
C GLU A 128 -8.53 -12.35 36.04
N PHE A 129 -8.41 -12.78 34.78
CA PHE A 129 -7.49 -12.18 33.81
C PHE A 129 -7.73 -10.67 33.60
N PHE A 130 -8.99 -10.24 33.46
CA PHE A 130 -9.33 -8.82 33.40
C PHE A 130 -8.98 -8.07 34.70
N THR A 131 -9.16 -8.71 35.86
CA THR A 131 -8.80 -8.11 37.16
C THR A 131 -7.28 -7.98 37.32
N VAL A 132 -6.50 -8.96 36.87
CA VAL A 132 -5.02 -8.90 36.84
C VAL A 132 -4.52 -7.79 35.90
N LEU A 133 -5.21 -7.54 34.79
CA LEU A 133 -4.96 -6.41 33.91
C LEU A 133 -5.57 -5.08 34.41
N GLY A 134 -6.26 -5.08 35.55
CA GLY A 134 -6.98 -3.91 36.09
C GLY A 134 -7.99 -3.30 35.11
N ILE A 135 -8.78 -4.15 34.45
CA ILE A 135 -9.86 -3.78 33.51
C ILE A 135 -11.20 -3.91 34.25
N GLY A 136 -11.85 -2.78 34.50
CA GLY A 136 -13.16 -2.72 35.17
C GLY A 136 -14.33 -2.85 34.20
N GLN A 137 -14.27 -2.15 33.07
CA GLN A 137 -15.29 -2.11 32.02
C GLN A 137 -14.67 -1.77 30.66
N CYS A 138 -15.26 -2.31 29.59
CA CYS A 138 -14.97 -2.00 28.20
C CYS A 138 -16.23 -1.45 27.51
N LEU A 139 -16.07 -0.41 26.69
CA LEU A 139 -17.06 0.01 25.69
C LEU A 139 -16.46 -0.16 24.29
N ARG A 140 -17.02 -1.08 23.51
CA ARG A 140 -16.65 -1.37 22.12
C ARG A 140 -17.70 -0.84 21.16
N ILE A 141 -17.28 -0.23 20.06
CA ILE A 141 -18.16 0.08 18.92
C ILE A 141 -17.60 -0.54 17.63
N CYS A 142 -18.48 -1.14 16.81
CA CYS A 142 -18.12 -1.72 15.52
C CYS A 142 -18.50 -0.78 14.37
N PHE A 143 -17.59 -0.57 13.41
CA PHE A 143 -17.84 0.17 12.17
C PHE A 143 -17.17 -0.51 10.98
N ALA A 144 -17.72 -0.32 9.77
CA ALA A 144 -17.25 -1.00 8.57
C ALA A 144 -17.53 -0.17 7.31
N GLU A 145 -16.72 -0.38 6.27
CA GLU A 145 -16.94 0.19 4.94
C GLU A 145 -17.45 -0.86 3.92
N SER A 146 -17.94 -0.39 2.77
CA SER A 146 -18.67 -1.22 1.80
C SER A 146 -17.81 -2.28 1.10
N GLY A 147 -16.48 -2.14 1.09
CA GLY A 147 -15.54 -3.17 0.65
C GLY A 147 -15.25 -4.27 1.68
N GLY A 148 -15.86 -4.23 2.86
CA GLY A 148 -15.78 -5.28 3.88
C GLY A 148 -14.71 -5.10 4.95
N MET A 149 -13.88 -4.05 4.89
CA MET A 149 -12.98 -3.73 6.00
C MET A 149 -13.79 -3.35 7.26
N ARG A 150 -13.44 -3.93 8.41
CA ARG A 150 -14.08 -3.68 9.70
C ARG A 150 -13.08 -3.07 10.67
N CYS A 151 -13.57 -2.23 11.56
CA CYS A 151 -12.79 -1.63 12.63
C CYS A 151 -13.61 -1.54 13.92
N TRP A 152 -12.91 -1.50 15.04
CA TRP A 152 -13.50 -1.26 16.35
C TRP A 152 -12.77 -0.13 17.07
N VAL A 153 -13.52 0.64 17.86
CA VAL A 153 -12.92 1.47 18.93
C VAL A 153 -13.28 0.84 20.26
N ASP A 154 -12.27 0.58 21.07
CA ASP A 154 -12.35 0.05 22.43
C ASP A 154 -11.94 1.13 23.44
N VAL A 155 -12.75 1.34 24.48
CA VAL A 155 -12.41 2.18 25.63
C VAL A 155 -12.38 1.31 26.88
N LEU A 156 -11.20 1.18 27.50
CA LEU A 156 -11.00 0.40 28.72
C LEU A 156 -10.91 1.31 29.94
N LEU A 157 -11.87 1.16 30.85
CA LEU A 157 -11.87 1.81 32.17
C LEU A 157 -11.20 0.89 33.20
N GLY A 158 -10.47 1.49 34.14
CA GLY A 158 -9.85 0.76 35.26
C GLY A 158 -10.87 0.13 36.21
N ASP A 159 -10.44 -0.88 36.96
CA ASP A 159 -11.23 -1.64 37.95
C ASP A 159 -11.39 -0.93 39.32
N GLY A 160 -10.79 0.25 39.47
CA GLY A 160 -10.68 1.01 40.71
C GLY A 160 -12.00 1.33 41.43
N THR A 161 -11.88 1.64 42.72
CA THR A 161 -13.02 1.84 43.63
C THR A 161 -13.44 3.31 43.73
N PRO A 162 -14.75 3.64 43.63
CA PRO A 162 -15.87 2.77 43.29
C PRO A 162 -15.88 2.38 41.81
N LYS A 163 -16.28 1.14 41.51
CA LYS A 163 -16.36 0.60 40.14
C LYS A 163 -17.14 1.55 39.23
N ARG A 164 -16.55 1.87 38.07
CA ARG A 164 -17.10 2.81 37.09
C ARG A 164 -17.59 2.08 35.83
N GLY A 165 -18.87 2.21 35.53
CA GLY A 165 -19.43 1.98 34.19
C GLY A 165 -19.59 3.28 33.42
N PHE A 166 -20.00 3.18 32.15
CA PHE A 166 -20.22 4.34 31.29
C PHE A 166 -21.54 5.04 31.62
N CYS A 167 -21.65 6.34 31.37
CA CYS A 167 -22.86 7.14 31.51
C CYS A 167 -23.60 7.32 30.17
N ALA A 168 -24.76 7.99 30.19
CA ALA A 168 -25.54 8.23 28.98
C ALA A 168 -24.82 9.16 27.97
N GLU A 169 -24.12 10.18 28.46
CA GLU A 169 -23.39 11.17 27.64
C GLU A 169 -22.20 10.51 26.90
N GLU A 170 -21.46 9.63 27.58
CA GLU A 170 -20.36 8.85 27.01
C GLU A 170 -20.83 7.90 25.89
N ARG A 171 -21.95 7.19 26.09
CA ARG A 171 -22.54 6.34 25.04
C ARG A 171 -23.11 7.18 23.90
N HIS A 172 -23.71 8.34 24.20
CA HIS A 172 -24.20 9.26 23.17
C HIS A 172 -23.06 9.77 22.28
N LEU A 173 -21.91 10.13 22.86
CA LEU A 173 -20.73 10.56 22.11
C LEU A 173 -20.29 9.50 21.10
N PHE A 174 -20.17 8.25 21.52
CA PHE A 174 -19.77 7.13 20.66
C PHE A 174 -20.75 6.89 19.51
N LEU A 175 -22.06 6.93 19.79
CA LEU A 175 -23.10 6.79 18.75
C LEU A 175 -23.13 7.99 17.79
N SER A 176 -22.78 9.20 18.25
CA SER A 176 -22.64 10.39 17.39
C SER A 176 -21.37 10.36 16.52
N LEU A 177 -20.29 9.74 16.99
CA LEU A 177 -19.05 9.56 16.20
C LEU A 177 -19.16 8.44 15.15
N LEU A 178 -19.93 7.39 15.42
CA LEU A 178 -20.15 6.25 14.52
C LEU A 178 -20.34 6.61 13.02
N PRO A 179 -21.28 7.50 12.62
CA PRO A 179 -21.45 7.85 11.21
C PRO A 179 -20.27 8.63 10.62
N HIS A 180 -19.41 9.25 11.44
CA HIS A 180 -18.16 9.88 10.99
C HIS A 180 -17.05 8.82 10.85
N LEU A 181 -16.88 7.93 11.82
CA LEU A 181 -15.95 6.79 11.78
C LEU A 181 -16.17 5.92 10.53
N THR A 182 -17.42 5.53 10.25
CA THR A 182 -17.80 4.78 9.04
C THR A 182 -17.41 5.51 7.74
N ARG A 183 -17.58 6.84 7.68
CA ARG A 183 -17.20 7.64 6.50
C ARG A 183 -15.68 7.78 6.37
N ALA A 184 -14.97 8.03 7.46
CA ALA A 184 -13.52 8.11 7.49
C ALA A 184 -12.87 6.77 7.10
N LEU A 185 -13.40 5.64 7.59
CA LEU A 185 -12.96 4.30 7.19
C LEU A 185 -13.15 4.05 5.69
N GLY A 186 -14.27 4.48 5.10
CA GLY A 186 -14.49 4.41 3.65
C GLY A 186 -13.50 5.25 2.84
N LEU A 187 -13.08 6.41 3.36
CA LEU A 187 -12.00 7.22 2.75
C LEU A 187 -10.64 6.54 2.88
N TYR A 188 -10.31 6.02 4.07
CA TYR A 188 -9.07 5.29 4.36
C TYR A 188 -8.92 4.04 3.47
N ALA A 189 -9.94 3.16 3.45
CA ALA A 189 -9.93 1.95 2.62
C ALA A 189 -9.86 2.29 1.12
N ARG A 190 -10.49 3.38 0.67
CA ARG A 190 -10.33 3.87 -0.71
C ARG A 190 -8.90 4.34 -0.99
N MET A 191 -8.26 5.05 -0.05
CA MET A 191 -6.89 5.53 -0.18
C MET A 191 -5.90 4.37 -0.22
N GLN A 192 -5.98 3.44 0.74
CA GLN A 192 -5.12 2.24 0.78
C GLN A 192 -5.29 1.36 -0.46
N ARG A 193 -6.51 1.25 -1.01
CA ARG A 193 -6.76 0.56 -2.27
C ARG A 193 -6.06 1.23 -3.46
N GLN A 194 -6.00 2.57 -3.51
CA GLN A 194 -5.20 3.28 -4.52
C GLN A 194 -3.69 3.09 -4.31
N GLU A 195 -3.21 3.11 -3.07
CA GLU A 195 -1.80 2.91 -2.76
C GLU A 195 -1.32 1.48 -3.11
N ALA A 196 -2.13 0.46 -2.80
CA ALA A 196 -1.87 -0.92 -3.23
C ALA A 196 -1.80 -1.05 -4.76
N HIS A 197 -2.72 -0.41 -5.49
CA HIS A 197 -2.66 -0.37 -6.96
C HIS A 197 -1.38 0.36 -7.44
N ARG A 198 -1.03 1.49 -6.82
CA ARG A 198 0.17 2.29 -7.13
C ARG A 198 1.45 1.46 -6.98
N LEU A 199 1.59 0.74 -5.86
CA LEU A 199 2.75 -0.12 -5.57
C LEU A 199 2.85 -1.29 -6.57
N VAL A 200 1.74 -1.93 -6.94
CA VAL A 200 1.73 -3.01 -7.95
C VAL A 200 2.15 -2.49 -9.33
N TYR A 201 1.62 -1.33 -9.76
CA TYR A 201 1.98 -0.77 -11.06
C TYR A 201 3.40 -0.19 -11.10
N GLU A 202 3.87 0.42 -10.02
CA GLU A 202 5.27 0.88 -9.89
C GLU A 202 6.25 -0.29 -9.90
N GLY A 203 5.94 -1.38 -9.18
CA GLY A 203 6.73 -2.62 -9.19
C GLY A 203 6.81 -3.25 -10.59
N ASN A 204 5.72 -3.24 -11.36
CA ASN A 204 5.73 -3.73 -12.74
C ASN A 204 6.60 -2.88 -13.68
N LEU A 205 6.62 -1.55 -13.51
CA LEU A 205 7.54 -0.66 -14.24
C LEU A 205 9.00 -0.92 -13.85
N ASP A 206 9.27 -1.21 -12.58
CA ASP A 206 10.60 -1.58 -12.10
C ASP A 206 11.11 -2.90 -12.71
N HIS A 207 10.32 -3.97 -12.69
CA HIS A 207 10.71 -5.27 -13.30
C HIS A 207 10.93 -5.16 -14.82
N LEU A 208 10.17 -4.28 -15.49
CA LEU A 208 10.38 -3.95 -16.90
C LEU A 208 11.63 -3.10 -17.16
N GLN A 209 12.27 -2.55 -16.13
CA GLN A 209 13.32 -1.53 -16.21
C GLN A 209 12.84 -0.27 -16.98
N GLN A 210 11.56 0.09 -16.85
CA GLN A 210 11.00 1.31 -17.44
C GLN A 210 11.05 2.44 -16.41
N GLY A 211 11.93 3.42 -16.63
CA GLY A 211 11.95 4.64 -15.83
C GLY A 211 10.71 5.49 -16.09
N CYS A 212 10.09 5.99 -15.02
CA CYS A 212 8.93 6.88 -15.09
C CYS A 212 9.05 8.05 -14.11
N LEU A 213 8.81 9.25 -14.64
CA LEU A 213 8.84 10.55 -13.94
C LEU A 213 7.50 11.26 -14.17
N LEU A 214 6.85 11.67 -13.08
CA LEU A 214 5.67 12.54 -13.12
C LEU A 214 6.10 13.96 -12.82
N LEU A 215 5.81 14.91 -13.72
CA LEU A 215 6.14 16.32 -13.56
C LEU A 215 4.87 17.16 -13.36
N ASN A 216 4.94 18.19 -12.52
CA ASN A 216 3.89 19.20 -12.40
C ASN A 216 4.00 20.27 -13.51
N GLY A 217 3.07 21.24 -13.52
CA GLY A 217 3.07 22.36 -14.48
C GLY A 217 4.32 23.26 -14.46
N GLU A 218 5.09 23.28 -13.36
CA GLU A 218 6.37 23.99 -13.28
C GLU A 218 7.56 23.16 -13.80
N SER A 219 7.33 21.98 -14.41
CA SER A 219 8.38 21.01 -14.78
C SER A 219 9.15 20.43 -13.58
N ARG A 220 8.61 20.50 -12.36
CA ARG A 220 9.19 19.84 -11.17
C ARG A 220 8.71 18.40 -11.07
N VAL A 221 9.60 17.51 -10.65
CA VAL A 221 9.28 16.10 -10.35
C VAL A 221 8.38 16.01 -9.12
N ILE A 222 7.22 15.40 -9.27
CA ILE A 222 6.30 14.96 -8.20
C ILE A 222 6.70 13.56 -7.74
N THR A 223 6.98 12.66 -8.68
CA THR A 223 7.27 11.24 -8.41
C THR A 223 8.26 10.70 -9.43
N ALA A 224 9.13 9.80 -8.98
CA ALA A 224 10.14 9.12 -9.78
C ALA A 224 10.24 7.67 -9.28
N ASN A 225 10.05 6.67 -10.16
CA ASN A 225 10.14 5.27 -9.73
C ASN A 225 11.59 4.83 -9.42
N ARG A 226 11.76 3.61 -8.90
CA ARG A 226 13.10 3.09 -8.57
C ARG A 226 13.92 2.82 -9.84
N ALA A 227 13.30 2.35 -10.94
CA ALA A 227 14.00 2.19 -12.22
C ALA A 227 14.66 3.49 -12.71
N VAL A 228 13.94 4.61 -12.79
CA VAL A 228 14.55 5.88 -13.24
C VAL A 228 15.62 6.37 -12.28
N LYS A 229 15.42 6.26 -10.97
CA LYS A 229 16.45 6.60 -9.96
C LYS A 229 17.73 5.77 -10.17
N ALA A 230 17.60 4.48 -10.45
CA ALA A 230 18.73 3.59 -10.71
C ALA A 230 19.45 3.91 -12.03
N MET A 231 18.71 4.24 -13.10
CA MET A 231 19.29 4.70 -14.38
C MET A 231 20.12 5.98 -14.19
N LEU A 232 19.52 7.01 -13.58
CA LEU A 232 20.17 8.31 -13.38
C LEU A 232 21.38 8.23 -12.42
N ALA A 233 21.35 7.31 -11.45
CA ALA A 233 22.48 7.07 -10.55
C ALA A 233 23.64 6.28 -11.22
N ARG A 234 23.35 5.44 -12.22
CA ARG A 234 24.35 4.66 -12.97
C ARG A 234 25.00 5.47 -14.09
N HIS A 235 24.27 6.40 -14.70
CA HIS A 235 24.59 6.96 -16.01
C HIS A 235 24.61 8.50 -16.02
N ALA A 236 25.78 9.06 -15.74
CA ALA A 236 25.95 10.51 -15.71
C ALA A 236 25.74 11.15 -17.10
N GLY A 237 24.90 12.19 -17.16
CA GLY A 237 24.46 12.87 -18.39
C GLY A 237 23.01 13.34 -18.34
N ILE A 238 22.18 12.68 -17.53
CA ILE A 238 20.84 13.09 -17.13
C ILE A 238 20.80 13.12 -15.60
N GLU A 239 20.36 14.23 -14.99
CA GLU A 239 20.42 14.47 -13.54
C GLU A 239 19.10 15.06 -12.99
N LEU A 240 18.88 14.93 -11.68
CA LEU A 240 17.73 15.53 -10.97
C LEU A 240 18.17 16.72 -10.10
N THR A 241 18.38 17.86 -10.74
CA THR A 241 18.91 19.07 -10.09
C THR A 241 17.78 19.97 -9.61
N LYS A 242 17.74 20.29 -8.31
CA LYS A 242 16.69 21.11 -7.66
C LYS A 242 15.25 20.64 -7.97
N GLY A 243 15.06 19.33 -8.12
CA GLY A 243 13.76 18.73 -8.43
C GLY A 243 13.31 18.87 -9.89
N ARG A 244 14.21 19.21 -10.82
CA ARG A 244 13.96 19.22 -12.28
C ARG A 244 14.89 18.23 -12.98
N VAL A 245 14.44 17.67 -14.10
CA VAL A 245 15.31 16.89 -14.99
C VAL A 245 16.25 17.85 -15.73
N GLN A 246 17.54 17.53 -15.76
CA GLN A 246 18.56 18.26 -16.50
C GLN A 246 19.36 17.30 -17.39
N ILE A 247 19.52 17.64 -18.66
CA ILE A 247 20.40 16.95 -19.62
C ILE A 247 21.65 17.82 -19.82
N ARG A 248 22.83 17.20 -19.80
CA ARG A 248 24.12 17.91 -19.93
C ARG A 248 24.31 18.60 -21.29
N ASP A 249 23.71 18.06 -22.34
CA ASP A 249 23.64 18.69 -23.67
C ASP A 249 22.57 19.80 -23.70
N ARG A 250 22.99 21.03 -23.97
CA ARG A 250 22.09 22.21 -24.00
C ARG A 250 21.02 22.15 -25.10
N SER A 251 21.31 21.53 -26.23
CA SER A 251 20.34 21.40 -27.34
C SER A 251 19.26 20.39 -27.01
N LEU A 252 19.63 19.26 -26.38
CA LEU A 252 18.68 18.27 -25.89
C LEU A 252 17.88 18.79 -24.68
N GLN A 253 18.50 19.60 -23.82
CA GLN A 253 17.79 20.27 -22.73
C GLN A 253 16.72 21.23 -23.26
N GLN A 254 17.03 22.05 -24.27
CA GLN A 254 16.04 22.92 -24.91
C GLN A 254 14.90 22.13 -25.58
N LEU A 255 15.22 21.01 -26.25
CA LEU A 255 14.21 20.12 -26.84
C LEU A 255 13.33 19.43 -25.79
N LEU A 256 13.89 19.11 -24.61
CA LEU A 256 13.15 18.59 -23.46
C LEU A 256 12.22 19.66 -22.86
N GLU A 257 12.70 20.88 -22.67
CA GLU A 257 11.90 22.00 -22.14
C GLU A 257 10.74 22.34 -23.07
N GLN A 258 10.96 22.38 -24.39
CA GLN A 258 9.91 22.55 -25.40
C GLN A 258 8.90 21.40 -25.39
N ALA A 259 9.36 20.15 -25.22
CA ALA A 259 8.49 18.97 -25.14
C ALA A 259 7.60 19.00 -23.89
N ILE A 260 8.16 19.40 -22.74
CA ILE A 260 7.42 19.54 -21.48
C ILE A 260 6.40 20.68 -21.59
N ALA A 261 6.79 21.85 -22.12
CA ALA A 261 5.87 22.98 -22.31
C ALA A 261 4.66 22.59 -23.19
N ARG A 262 4.91 21.98 -24.36
CA ARG A 262 3.85 21.48 -25.25
C ARG A 262 2.95 20.45 -24.56
N ALA A 263 3.49 19.56 -23.74
CA ALA A 263 2.69 18.59 -22.99
C ALA A 263 1.84 19.24 -21.88
N VAL A 264 2.31 20.31 -21.24
CA VAL A 264 1.50 21.12 -20.30
C VAL A 264 0.37 21.83 -21.04
N GLU A 265 0.64 22.45 -22.19
CA GLU A 265 -0.37 23.13 -23.02
C GLU A 265 -1.45 22.14 -23.50
N GLN A 266 -1.05 20.99 -24.05
CA GLN A 266 -1.94 19.97 -24.60
C GLN A 266 -2.88 19.37 -23.56
N ARG A 267 -2.46 19.27 -22.29
CA ARG A 267 -3.32 18.82 -21.19
C ARG A 267 -4.56 19.69 -20.97
N HIS A 268 -4.53 20.93 -21.41
CA HIS A 268 -5.65 21.88 -21.31
C HIS A 268 -6.37 22.13 -22.65
N ALA A 269 -5.86 21.57 -23.76
CA ALA A 269 -6.45 21.73 -25.09
C ALA A 269 -7.65 20.80 -25.31
N PRO A 270 -8.72 21.25 -26.01
CA PRO A 270 -9.83 20.38 -26.40
C PRO A 270 -9.47 19.54 -27.63
N GLY A 271 -9.19 18.25 -27.44
CA GLY A 271 -8.93 17.30 -28.51
C GLY A 271 -8.49 15.92 -28.03
N PRO A 272 -8.24 14.96 -28.94
CA PRO A 272 -7.49 13.76 -28.60
C PRO A 272 -6.05 14.14 -28.23
N ALA A 273 -5.46 13.44 -27.25
CA ALA A 273 -4.05 13.66 -26.90
C ALA A 273 -3.14 13.27 -28.06
N GLU A 274 -2.24 14.17 -28.45
CA GLU A 274 -1.20 13.86 -29.44
C GLU A 274 -0.22 12.80 -28.91
N PRO A 275 0.42 12.01 -29.79
CA PRO A 275 1.51 11.13 -29.40
C PRO A 275 2.67 11.94 -28.80
N GLY A 276 3.13 11.53 -27.62
CA GLY A 276 4.20 12.21 -26.88
C GLY A 276 5.50 12.35 -27.67
N LYS A 277 6.24 13.44 -27.42
CA LYS A 277 7.50 13.73 -28.08
C LYS A 277 8.55 12.70 -27.66
N LEU A 278 9.13 12.02 -28.65
CA LEU A 278 10.32 11.18 -28.46
C LEU A 278 11.59 12.01 -28.58
N LEU A 279 12.55 11.73 -27.69
CA LEU A 279 13.89 12.29 -27.65
C LEU A 279 14.91 11.14 -27.51
N ARG A 280 16.03 11.25 -28.23
CA ARG A 280 17.17 10.33 -28.14
C ARG A 280 18.25 11.01 -27.32
N VAL A 281 18.59 10.47 -26.14
CA VAL A 281 19.51 11.11 -25.20
C VAL A 281 20.76 10.24 -25.02
N PRO A 282 21.97 10.73 -25.32
CA PRO A 282 23.21 9.99 -25.06
C PRO A 282 23.56 10.04 -23.57
N GLY A 283 23.93 8.89 -23.00
CA GLY A 283 24.62 8.79 -21.73
C GLY A 283 26.15 8.79 -21.91
N GLN A 284 26.87 8.54 -20.83
CA GLN A 284 28.31 8.24 -20.88
C GLN A 284 28.58 6.80 -21.34
N ALA A 285 29.85 6.48 -21.62
CA ALA A 285 30.33 5.14 -22.00
C ALA A 285 29.63 4.51 -23.23
N GLY A 286 29.00 5.32 -24.10
CA GLY A 286 28.26 4.84 -25.27
C GLY A 286 26.81 4.42 -24.98
N VAL A 287 26.34 4.58 -23.74
CA VAL A 287 24.95 4.30 -23.35
C VAL A 287 23.99 5.24 -24.08
N LEU A 288 22.82 4.73 -24.45
CA LEU A 288 21.79 5.46 -25.15
C LEU A 288 20.43 5.31 -24.47
N PHE A 289 19.72 6.42 -24.29
CA PHE A 289 18.34 6.42 -23.79
C PHE A 289 17.33 6.84 -24.85
N GLY A 290 16.18 6.18 -24.81
CA GLY A 290 14.93 6.65 -25.39
C GLY A 290 14.14 7.33 -24.29
N MET A 291 13.79 8.59 -24.51
CA MET A 291 12.95 9.37 -23.61
C MET A 291 11.64 9.73 -24.33
N SER A 292 10.50 9.54 -23.67
CA SER A 292 9.20 10.01 -24.17
C SER A 292 8.59 11.02 -23.22
N VAL A 293 8.01 12.09 -23.76
CA VAL A 293 7.40 13.19 -23.00
C VAL A 293 5.95 13.36 -23.48
N ALA A 294 4.98 13.11 -22.61
CA ALA A 294 3.55 13.07 -22.95
C ALA A 294 2.69 13.83 -21.93
N PRO A 295 1.54 14.41 -22.32
CA PRO A 295 0.61 15.01 -21.37
C PRO A 295 0.08 13.98 -20.36
N ALA A 296 0.00 14.36 -19.09
CA ALA A 296 -0.64 13.55 -18.07
C ALA A 296 -2.19 13.68 -18.14
N PRO A 297 -2.97 12.62 -17.86
CA PRO A 297 -4.43 12.67 -17.90
C PRO A 297 -5.04 13.80 -17.04
N LEU A 298 -5.97 14.56 -17.62
CA LEU A 298 -6.62 15.69 -16.94
C LEU A 298 -7.69 15.22 -15.95
N LEU A 299 -7.31 15.07 -14.68
CA LEU A 299 -8.24 14.91 -13.57
C LEU A 299 -8.85 16.27 -13.20
N ARG A 300 -9.99 16.63 -13.80
CA ARG A 300 -10.59 17.99 -13.73
C ARG A 300 -10.72 18.58 -12.32
N TYR A 301 -11.01 17.75 -11.31
CA TYR A 301 -11.21 18.16 -9.91
C TYR A 301 -9.93 18.06 -9.04
N PHE A 302 -8.78 17.70 -9.63
CA PHE A 302 -7.50 17.63 -8.94
C PHE A 302 -6.55 18.70 -9.50
N GLN A 303 -6.57 19.88 -8.88
CA GLN A 303 -5.82 21.05 -9.28
C GLN A 303 -4.95 21.52 -8.10
N GLY A 304 -3.64 21.64 -8.32
CA GLY A 304 -2.67 21.99 -7.29
C GLY A 304 -1.23 21.69 -7.74
N CYS A 305 -0.23 22.10 -6.97
CA CYS A 305 1.19 21.94 -7.33
C CYS A 305 1.68 20.48 -7.41
N GLN A 306 0.91 19.53 -6.84
CA GLN A 306 1.14 18.08 -6.89
C GLN A 306 0.31 17.38 -7.99
N ALA A 307 -0.47 18.11 -8.78
CA ALA A 307 -1.22 17.51 -9.90
C ALA A 307 -0.24 17.20 -11.05
N PRO A 308 -0.16 15.95 -11.53
CA PRO A 308 0.70 15.62 -12.66
C PRO A 308 0.19 16.30 -13.93
N SER A 309 1.11 16.94 -14.64
CA SER A 309 0.88 17.60 -15.92
C SER A 309 1.59 16.92 -17.09
N VAL A 310 2.76 16.32 -16.83
CA VAL A 310 3.55 15.62 -17.86
C VAL A 310 4.05 14.28 -17.31
N ILE A 311 3.99 13.25 -18.15
CA ILE A 311 4.61 11.95 -17.94
C ILE A 311 5.88 11.90 -18.79
N LEU A 312 7.02 11.61 -18.16
CA LEU A 312 8.29 11.40 -18.83
C LEU A 312 8.74 9.96 -18.58
N ASN A 313 8.85 9.16 -19.65
CA ASN A 313 9.39 7.79 -19.57
C ASN A 313 10.85 7.78 -20.04
N LEU A 314 11.67 6.93 -19.44
CA LEU A 314 13.07 6.72 -19.80
C LEU A 314 13.35 5.21 -19.93
N VAL A 315 13.96 4.81 -21.04
CA VAL A 315 14.36 3.42 -21.31
C VAL A 315 15.79 3.40 -21.85
N GLU A 316 16.63 2.53 -21.32
CA GLU A 316 17.98 2.27 -21.84
C GLU A 316 17.88 1.41 -23.11
N LEU A 317 18.38 1.93 -24.23
CA LEU A 317 18.27 1.33 -25.57
C LEU A 317 19.51 0.52 -25.98
N SER A 318 20.52 0.46 -25.10
CA SER A 318 21.81 -0.16 -25.36
C SER A 318 22.28 -0.89 -24.10
N GLU A 319 22.34 -2.22 -24.14
CA GLU A 319 23.08 -2.97 -23.12
C GLU A 319 24.58 -2.76 -23.35
N VAL A 320 25.16 -1.74 -22.68
CA VAL A 320 26.61 -1.51 -22.72
C VAL A 320 27.29 -2.60 -21.89
N THR A 321 27.99 -3.50 -22.57
CA THR A 321 28.58 -4.75 -22.06
C THR A 321 29.85 -4.56 -21.23
N THR A 322 29.87 -3.55 -20.35
CA THR A 322 31.00 -3.26 -19.44
C THR A 322 30.98 -4.07 -18.13
N ALA A 323 30.00 -4.94 -17.90
CA ALA A 323 29.99 -5.88 -16.78
C ALA A 323 29.22 -7.17 -17.11
N PRO A 324 29.80 -8.38 -16.91
CA PRO A 324 29.10 -9.66 -17.09
C PRO A 324 28.29 -10.01 -15.83
N GLN A 325 27.19 -9.29 -15.58
CA GLN A 325 26.34 -9.50 -14.40
C GLN A 325 24.86 -9.62 -14.77
N SER A 326 24.36 -10.86 -14.65
CA SER A 326 23.00 -11.31 -14.98
C SER A 326 22.62 -11.22 -16.45
N SER A 327 22.39 -12.38 -17.08
CA SER A 327 21.70 -12.49 -18.37
C SER A 327 20.34 -11.77 -18.32
N SER A 328 19.93 -11.14 -19.43
CA SER A 328 18.70 -10.34 -19.50
C SER A 328 17.42 -11.16 -19.25
N TYR A 329 17.55 -12.50 -19.31
CA TYR A 329 16.53 -13.51 -19.03
C TYR A 329 17.15 -14.73 -18.29
N PRO A 330 16.79 -15.04 -17.01
CA PRO A 330 17.34 -16.19 -16.28
C PRO A 330 16.93 -17.54 -16.90
N PRO A 331 17.87 -18.48 -17.10
CA PRO A 331 17.59 -19.81 -17.67
C PRO A 331 16.52 -20.61 -16.91
N GLU A 332 16.37 -20.42 -15.61
CA GLU A 332 15.39 -21.14 -14.80
C GLU A 332 13.95 -20.72 -15.14
N LEU A 333 13.71 -19.44 -15.41
CA LEU A 333 12.40 -18.93 -15.81
C LEU A 333 12.08 -19.31 -17.26
N ILE A 334 13.07 -19.28 -18.15
CA ILE A 334 12.95 -19.79 -19.53
C ILE A 334 12.59 -21.28 -19.52
N ALA A 335 13.27 -22.10 -18.71
CA ALA A 335 12.99 -23.54 -18.59
C ALA A 335 11.55 -23.81 -18.14
N GLN A 336 11.06 -23.06 -17.15
CA GLN A 336 9.69 -23.18 -16.63
C GLN A 336 8.64 -22.72 -17.65
N LEU A 337 8.78 -21.53 -18.23
CA LEU A 337 7.78 -20.94 -19.12
C LEU A 337 7.63 -21.70 -20.45
N PHE A 338 8.72 -22.29 -20.94
CA PHE A 338 8.78 -22.92 -22.28
C PHE A 338 9.01 -24.43 -22.26
N ALA A 339 8.94 -25.08 -21.09
CA ALA A 339 9.23 -26.51 -20.90
C ALA A 339 10.57 -26.97 -21.51
N LEU A 340 11.57 -26.08 -21.53
CA LEU A 340 12.92 -26.37 -22.03
C LEU A 340 13.77 -27.04 -20.94
N THR A 341 14.69 -27.92 -21.36
CA THR A 341 15.69 -28.47 -20.43
C THR A 341 16.67 -27.38 -19.98
N ARG A 342 17.35 -27.60 -18.84
CA ARG A 342 18.32 -26.64 -18.28
C ARG A 342 19.41 -26.20 -19.27
N GLN A 343 19.85 -27.08 -20.19
CA GLN A 343 20.83 -26.73 -21.21
C GLN A 343 20.21 -25.96 -22.39
N GLU A 344 19.02 -26.35 -22.85
CA GLU A 344 18.29 -25.61 -23.88
C GLU A 344 17.94 -24.19 -23.42
N ALA A 345 17.52 -24.02 -22.16
CA ALA A 345 17.19 -22.72 -21.59
C ALA A 345 18.43 -21.82 -21.38
N ARG A 346 19.59 -22.39 -21.02
CA ARG A 346 20.87 -21.67 -20.98
C ARG A 346 21.30 -21.19 -22.36
N LEU A 347 21.16 -22.04 -23.39
CA LEU A 347 21.44 -21.66 -24.77
C LEU A 347 20.46 -20.57 -25.25
N ALA A 348 19.16 -20.71 -24.95
CA ALA A 348 18.16 -19.71 -25.30
C ALA A 348 18.41 -18.35 -24.64
N SER A 349 18.87 -18.33 -23.38
CA SER A 349 19.30 -17.12 -22.66
C SER A 349 20.48 -16.44 -23.38
N CYS A 350 21.56 -17.17 -23.69
CA CYS A 350 22.72 -16.63 -24.40
C CYS A 350 22.35 -16.09 -25.80
N LEU A 351 21.49 -16.79 -26.54
CA LEU A 351 20.98 -16.36 -27.86
C LEU A 351 20.01 -15.16 -27.78
N ALA A 352 19.47 -14.87 -26.59
CA ALA A 352 18.62 -13.70 -26.32
C ALA A 352 19.45 -12.46 -25.94
N ASP A 353 20.54 -12.66 -25.20
CA ASP A 353 21.58 -11.68 -24.90
C ASP A 353 22.47 -11.38 -26.15
N GLY A 354 21.91 -11.49 -27.36
CA GLY A 354 22.53 -11.12 -28.63
C GLY A 354 23.58 -12.08 -29.22
N GLN A 355 24.00 -13.13 -28.51
CA GLN A 355 25.12 -13.97 -28.94
C GLN A 355 24.83 -14.83 -30.17
N SER A 356 25.86 -15.15 -30.95
CA SER A 356 25.78 -16.22 -31.96
C SER A 356 25.80 -17.61 -31.31
N ILE A 357 25.37 -18.61 -32.08
CA ILE A 357 25.43 -20.03 -31.67
C ILE A 357 26.87 -20.48 -31.35
N SER A 358 27.90 -19.83 -31.92
CA SER A 358 29.30 -20.18 -31.65
C SER A 358 29.83 -19.60 -30.34
N GLU A 359 29.46 -18.35 -30.03
CA GLU A 359 29.82 -17.70 -28.76
C GLU A 359 29.07 -18.35 -27.59
N ALA A 360 27.77 -18.60 -27.75
CA ALA A 360 26.98 -19.32 -26.75
C ALA A 360 27.51 -20.74 -26.50
N ALA A 361 27.97 -21.45 -27.55
CA ALA A 361 28.62 -22.75 -27.39
C ALA A 361 29.92 -22.67 -26.56
N ALA A 362 30.76 -21.66 -26.83
CA ALA A 362 31.99 -21.42 -26.07
C ALA A 362 31.71 -21.04 -24.61
N GLN A 363 30.77 -20.11 -24.35
CA GLN A 363 30.36 -19.72 -23.00
C GLN A 363 29.75 -20.89 -22.19
N MET A 364 29.02 -21.80 -22.86
CA MET A 364 28.47 -23.00 -22.23
C MET A 364 29.47 -24.17 -22.11
N GLY A 365 30.67 -24.08 -22.69
CA GLY A 365 31.66 -25.16 -22.70
C GLY A 365 31.24 -26.38 -23.54
N ILE A 366 30.44 -26.19 -24.60
CA ILE A 366 29.93 -27.27 -25.45
C ILE A 366 30.41 -27.15 -26.91
N ALA A 367 30.44 -28.26 -27.63
CA ALA A 367 30.73 -28.24 -29.06
C ALA A 367 29.67 -27.46 -29.85
N VAL A 368 30.09 -26.68 -30.85
CA VAL A 368 29.18 -25.90 -31.73
C VAL A 368 28.15 -26.80 -32.44
N THR A 369 28.50 -28.08 -32.70
CA THR A 369 27.58 -29.10 -33.22
C THR A 369 26.46 -29.44 -32.23
N ALA A 370 26.78 -29.57 -30.93
CA ALA A 370 25.80 -29.80 -29.88
C ALA A 370 24.90 -28.57 -29.69
N ALA A 371 25.46 -27.36 -29.68
CA ALA A 371 24.71 -26.11 -29.64
C ALA A 371 23.72 -26.01 -30.82
N ARG A 372 24.17 -26.26 -32.07
CA ARG A 372 23.29 -26.30 -33.25
C ARG A 372 22.15 -27.33 -33.13
N ASN A 373 22.39 -28.48 -32.49
CA ASN A 373 21.35 -29.48 -32.26
C ASN A 373 20.35 -29.05 -31.17
N TYR A 374 20.82 -28.47 -30.07
CA TYR A 374 19.95 -27.87 -29.06
C TYR A 374 19.12 -26.71 -29.64
N THR A 375 19.70 -25.86 -30.49
CA THR A 375 18.98 -24.81 -31.22
C THR A 375 17.82 -25.39 -32.06
N LYS A 376 18.05 -26.48 -32.81
CA LYS A 376 16.98 -27.18 -33.55
C LYS A 376 15.89 -27.71 -32.62
N ASN A 377 16.26 -28.31 -31.50
CA ASN A 377 15.30 -28.84 -30.52
C ASN A 377 14.45 -27.73 -29.88
N ILE A 378 15.05 -26.60 -29.52
CA ILE A 378 14.34 -25.40 -29.04
C ILE A 378 13.34 -24.93 -30.09
N TYR A 379 13.76 -24.79 -31.35
CA TYR A 379 12.88 -24.32 -32.43
C TYR A 379 11.71 -25.27 -32.69
N ALA A 380 11.96 -26.58 -32.67
CA ALA A 380 10.92 -27.60 -32.80
C ALA A 380 9.93 -27.60 -31.62
N LYS A 381 10.41 -27.50 -30.38
CA LYS A 381 9.56 -27.41 -29.17
C LYS A 381 8.69 -26.17 -29.12
N LEU A 382 9.20 -25.05 -29.64
CA LEU A 382 8.53 -23.74 -29.62
C LEU A 382 7.72 -23.42 -30.89
N GLY A 383 7.80 -24.26 -31.94
CA GLY A 383 7.12 -24.03 -33.22
C GLY A 383 7.64 -22.83 -34.02
N ILE A 384 8.89 -22.42 -33.79
CA ILE A 384 9.50 -21.20 -34.37
C ILE A 384 10.51 -21.52 -35.48
N LYS A 385 10.86 -20.52 -36.31
CA LYS A 385 11.66 -20.74 -37.53
C LYS A 385 13.12 -20.30 -37.40
N GLY A 386 13.49 -19.52 -36.39
CA GLY A 386 14.86 -19.04 -36.22
C GLY A 386 15.12 -18.21 -34.96
N GLN A 387 16.36 -17.74 -34.78
CA GLN A 387 16.79 -16.99 -33.59
C GLN A 387 15.98 -15.71 -33.40
N THR A 388 15.63 -15.01 -34.48
CA THR A 388 14.80 -13.79 -34.45
C THR A 388 13.40 -14.05 -33.87
N ASP A 389 12.83 -15.22 -34.09
CA ASP A 389 11.54 -15.60 -33.48
C ASP A 389 11.70 -15.94 -31.99
N LEU A 390 12.80 -16.60 -31.60
CA LEU A 390 13.13 -16.88 -30.20
C LEU A 390 13.31 -15.57 -29.41
N VAL A 391 14.15 -14.65 -29.92
CA VAL A 391 14.37 -13.32 -29.33
C VAL A 391 13.04 -12.56 -29.23
N ARG A 392 12.23 -12.54 -30.31
CA ARG A 392 10.90 -11.89 -30.31
C ARG A 392 9.96 -12.51 -29.27
N MET A 393 9.99 -13.82 -29.07
CA MET A 393 9.17 -14.52 -28.08
C MET A 393 9.62 -14.17 -26.65
N LEU A 394 10.93 -14.18 -26.38
CA LEU A 394 11.49 -13.82 -25.07
C LEU A 394 11.25 -12.35 -24.72
N CYS A 395 11.42 -11.41 -25.67
CA CYS A 395 11.10 -10.00 -25.47
C CYS A 395 9.61 -9.78 -25.16
N LYS A 396 8.70 -10.52 -25.80
CA LYS A 396 7.24 -10.48 -25.46
C LYS A 396 6.95 -11.04 -24.08
N SER A 397 7.72 -12.02 -23.62
CA SER A 397 7.62 -12.63 -22.29
C SER A 397 8.46 -11.92 -21.22
N SER A 398 9.08 -10.78 -21.51
CA SER A 398 10.00 -10.07 -20.59
C SER A 398 9.40 -9.77 -19.21
N VAL A 399 8.12 -9.43 -19.11
CA VAL A 399 7.37 -9.26 -17.84
C VAL A 399 7.42 -10.51 -16.95
N LEU A 400 7.47 -11.70 -17.53
CA LEU A 400 7.48 -12.99 -16.85
C LEU A 400 8.89 -13.57 -16.66
N LEU A 401 9.90 -12.97 -17.31
CA LEU A 401 11.25 -13.51 -17.43
C LEU A 401 12.33 -12.57 -16.88
N ARG A 402 12.01 -11.34 -16.47
CA ARG A 402 12.92 -10.45 -15.73
C ARG A 402 12.71 -10.61 -14.22
N ARG A 403 13.71 -10.16 -13.44
CA ARG A 403 13.74 -10.15 -11.96
C ARG A 403 13.87 -8.72 -11.45
#